data_AF-A0A1Q8R2J0-F1
#
_entry.id   AF-A0A1Q8R2J0-F1
#
_cell.length_a   1.000
_cell.length_b   1.000
_cell.length_c   1.000
_cell.angle_alpha   90.00
_cell.angle_beta   90.00
_cell.angle_gamma   90.00
#
_symmetry.space_group_name_H-M   'P 1'
#
loop_
_entity.id
_entity.type
_entity.pdbx_description
1 polymer ?
#
loop_
_entity_poly.entity_id
_entity_poly.type
_entity_poly.pdbx_seq_one_letter_code
_entity_poly.pdbx_strand_id
1 'polypeptide(L)'
;MLFDVIEVEPLNNYKILITFENSEKKIFDVSTLINSRPRWQELKNIELFNTVKVWEGTVRWIDGQDICPKWLYDEGENYEV
;
A
#
# COMPACT_ATOMS: atom_id res chain seq x y z
N MET A 1 11.13 13.35 -2.14
CA MET A 1 12.17 12.34 -2.43
C MET A 1 11.46 11.08 -2.89
N LEU A 2 12.14 10.20 -3.63
CA LEU A 2 11.63 8.89 -4.01
C LEU A 2 12.38 7.88 -3.15
N PHE A 3 11.65 7.22 -2.24
CA PHE A 3 12.18 6.09 -1.47
C PHE A 3 11.48 4.84 -1.98
N ASP A 4 12.27 3.80 -2.27
CA ASP A 4 11.71 2.51 -2.64
C ASP A 4 11.04 1.84 -1.43
N VAL A 5 9.97 1.11 -1.70
CA VAL A 5 9.33 0.23 -0.73
C VAL A 5 10.15 -1.04 -0.60
N ILE A 6 10.55 -1.37 0.62
CA ILE A 6 11.34 -2.58 0.92
C ILE A 6 10.52 -3.66 1.62
N GLU A 7 9.40 -3.28 2.25
CA GLU A 7 8.50 -4.20 2.94
C GLU A 7 7.07 -3.66 2.91
N VAL A 8 6.09 -4.57 2.84
CA VAL A 8 4.67 -4.23 2.97
C VAL A 8 3.93 -5.34 3.69
N GLU A 9 3.08 -4.97 4.64
CA GLU A 9 2.22 -5.90 5.38
C GLU A 9 0.75 -5.44 5.29
N PRO A 10 -0.19 -6.33 4.93
CA PRO A 10 -1.60 -6.01 5.03
C PRO A 10 -2.03 -5.94 6.50
N LEU A 11 -2.78 -4.91 6.84
CA LEU A 11 -3.41 -4.70 8.13
C LEU A 11 -4.94 -4.80 8.00
N ASN A 12 -5.62 -4.78 9.15
CA ASN A 12 -7.07 -4.69 9.21
C ASN A 12 -7.60 -3.40 8.57
N ASN A 13 -8.89 -3.41 8.19
CA ASN A 13 -9.60 -2.25 7.62
C ASN A 13 -9.00 -1.72 6.31
N TYR A 14 -8.47 -2.61 5.46
CA TYR A 14 -7.84 -2.25 4.16
C TYR A 14 -6.67 -1.27 4.31
N LYS A 15 -5.96 -1.34 5.43
CA LYS A 15 -4.73 -0.59 5.63
C LYS A 15 -3.53 -1.44 5.27
N ILE A 16 -2.46 -0.82 4.81
CA ILE A 16 -1.16 -1.48 4.61
C ILE A 16 -0.10 -0.74 5.41
N LEU A 17 0.77 -1.49 6.08
CA LEU A 17 1.99 -0.98 6.69
C LEU A 17 3.11 -1.10 5.67
N ILE A 18 3.86 -0.02 5.47
CA ILE A 18 4.87 0.09 4.43
C ILE A 18 6.17 0.51 5.10
N THR A 19 7.25 -0.24 4.86
CA THR A 19 8.60 0.17 5.24
C THR A 19 9.34 0.65 4.00
N PHE A 20 9.90 1.86 4.07
CA PHE A 20 10.70 2.47 3.02
C PHE A 20 12.20 2.26 3.28
N GLU A 21 13.03 2.37 2.25
CA GLU A 21 14.49 2.19 2.35
C GLU A 21 15.18 3.17 3.32
N ASN A 22 14.56 4.33 3.59
CA ASN A 22 15.03 5.30 4.58
C ASN A 22 14.68 4.91 6.03
N SER A 23 14.21 3.67 6.25
CA SER A 23 13.74 3.13 7.54
C SER A 23 12.44 3.76 8.08
N GLU A 24 11.81 4.68 7.35
CA GLU A 24 10.51 5.20 7.75
C GLU A 24 9.41 4.16 7.50
N LYS A 25 8.44 4.14 8.41
CA LYS A 25 7.24 3.32 8.28
C LYS A 25 6.01 4.21 8.14
N LYS A 26 5.14 3.86 7.21
CA LYS A 26 3.86 4.56 7.02
C LYS A 26 2.71 3.58 6.91
N ILE A 27 1.55 4.03 7.37
CA ILE A 27 0.28 3.35 7.16
C ILE A 27 -0.45 4.06 6.02
N PHE A 28 -0.90 3.29 5.04
CA PHE A 28 -1.71 3.81 3.95
C PHE A 28 -3.10 3.16 3.96
N ASP A 29 -4.15 3.98 3.91
CA ASP A 29 -5.54 3.52 3.89
C ASP A 29 -6.04 3.32 2.45
N VAL A 30 -6.06 2.06 2.02
CA VAL A 30 -6.49 1.67 0.67
C VAL A 30 -8.03 1.77 0.53
N SER A 31 -8.79 1.81 1.63
CA SER A 31 -10.26 1.94 1.57
C SER A 31 -10.69 3.24 0.89
N THR A 32 -9.90 4.31 1.01
CA THR A 32 -10.15 5.58 0.30
C THR A 32 -10.09 5.39 -1.21
N LEU A 33 -9.18 4.56 -1.72
CA LEU A 33 -9.06 4.24 -3.15
C LEU A 33 -10.21 3.36 -3.61
N ILE A 34 -10.50 2.31 -2.83
CA ILE A 34 -11.62 1.40 -3.07
C ILE A 34 -12.93 2.18 -3.20
N ASN A 35 -13.18 3.16 -2.34
CA ASN A 35 -14.43 3.91 -2.32
C ASN A 35 -14.49 5.04 -3.37
N SER A 36 -13.35 5.60 -3.77
CA SER A 36 -13.30 6.76 -4.67
C SER A 36 -13.13 6.41 -6.14
N ARG A 37 -12.62 5.20 -6.48
CA ARG A 37 -12.18 4.88 -7.84
C ARG A 37 -12.58 3.45 -8.26
N PRO A 38 -13.28 3.27 -9.40
CA PRO A 38 -13.75 1.96 -9.86
C PRO A 38 -12.65 0.90 -10.04
N ARG A 39 -11.43 1.29 -10.45
CA ARG A 39 -10.31 0.37 -10.65
C ARG A 39 -9.94 -0.44 -9.40
N TRP A 40 -10.15 0.13 -8.20
CA TRP A 40 -9.74 -0.47 -6.93
C TRP A 40 -10.83 -1.33 -6.28
N GLN A 41 -12.01 -1.43 -6.89
CA GLN A 41 -13.15 -2.16 -6.32
C GLN A 41 -12.86 -3.64 -6.10
N GLU A 42 -11.96 -4.22 -6.90
CA GLU A 42 -11.54 -5.63 -6.76
C GLU A 42 -10.86 -5.89 -5.40
N LEU A 43 -10.15 -4.89 -4.85
CA LEU A 43 -9.52 -4.98 -3.54
C LEU A 43 -10.53 -5.03 -2.38
N LYS A 44 -11.84 -4.90 -2.62
CA LYS A 44 -12.87 -5.26 -1.63
C LYS A 44 -12.87 -6.75 -1.29
N ASN A 45 -12.35 -7.59 -2.18
CA ASN A 45 -12.10 -8.97 -1.83
C ASN A 45 -10.86 -9.02 -0.91
N ILE A 46 -11.08 -9.39 0.35
CA ILE A 46 -10.01 -9.43 1.35
C ILE A 46 -8.91 -10.43 1.00
N GLU A 47 -9.23 -11.53 0.32
CA GLU A 47 -8.23 -12.51 -0.12
C GLU A 47 -7.30 -11.90 -1.16
N LEU A 48 -7.86 -11.13 -2.10
CA LEU A 48 -7.10 -10.39 -3.10
C LEU A 48 -6.28 -9.28 -2.41
N PHE A 49 -6.87 -8.49 -1.52
CA PHE A 49 -6.17 -7.45 -0.77
C PHE A 49 -4.94 -7.98 0.00
N ASN A 50 -5.07 -9.16 0.63
CA ASN A 50 -3.99 -9.78 1.38
C ASN A 50 -2.85 -10.33 0.50
N THR A 51 -2.99 -10.32 -0.83
CA THR A 51 -1.89 -10.68 -1.75
C THR A 51 -0.87 -9.57 -1.96
N VAL A 52 -1.06 -8.42 -1.29
CA VAL A 52 -0.16 -7.27 -1.36
C VAL A 52 1.29 -7.68 -1.13
N LYS A 53 2.19 -7.23 -2.00
CA LYS A 53 3.61 -7.51 -1.92
C LYS A 53 4.44 -6.38 -2.50
N VAL A 54 5.72 -6.38 -2.17
CA VAL A 54 6.72 -5.54 -2.84
C VAL A 54 6.98 -6.10 -4.23
N TRP A 55 7.02 -5.22 -5.23
CA TRP A 55 7.36 -5.51 -6.61
C TRP A 55 8.14 -4.33 -7.19
N GLU A 56 9.40 -4.53 -7.60
CA GLU A 56 10.23 -3.49 -8.24
C GLU A 56 10.22 -2.13 -7.52
N GLY A 57 10.42 -2.14 -6.19
CA GLY A 57 10.45 -0.93 -5.36
C GLY A 57 9.08 -0.32 -5.06
N THR A 58 7.98 -0.94 -5.51
CA THR A 58 6.60 -0.49 -5.30
C THR A 58 5.72 -1.54 -4.61
N VAL A 59 4.50 -1.16 -4.24
CA VAL A 59 3.47 -2.10 -3.78
C VAL A 59 2.61 -2.57 -4.95
N ARG A 60 2.36 -3.88 -5.03
CA ARG A 60 1.53 -4.52 -6.06
C ARG A 60 0.68 -5.68 -5.49
N TRP A 61 -0.51 -5.86 -6.04
CA TRP A 61 -1.41 -7.00 -5.80
C TRP A 61 -1.31 -8.06 -6.92
N ILE A 62 -1.82 -9.27 -6.67
CA ILE A 62 -1.68 -10.40 -7.62
C ILE A 62 -2.39 -10.18 -8.96
N ASP A 63 -3.41 -9.33 -8.99
CA ASP A 63 -4.13 -8.91 -10.19
C ASP A 63 -3.36 -7.88 -11.04
N GLY A 64 -2.21 -7.40 -10.55
CA GLY A 64 -1.36 -6.43 -11.22
C GLY A 64 -1.65 -4.97 -10.85
N GLN A 65 -2.60 -4.69 -9.95
CA GLN A 65 -2.79 -3.33 -9.43
C GLN A 65 -1.59 -2.91 -8.60
N ASP A 66 -1.08 -1.70 -8.81
CA ASP A 66 0.07 -1.15 -8.10
C ASP A 66 -0.12 0.32 -7.72
N ILE A 67 0.52 0.73 -6.63
CA ILE A 67 0.51 2.11 -6.12
C ILE A 67 1.95 2.59 -6.05
N CYS A 68 2.27 3.71 -6.71
CA CYS A 68 3.64 4.20 -6.77
C CYS A 68 4.19 4.61 -5.39
N PRO A 69 5.49 4.42 -5.13
CA PRO A 69 6.09 4.64 -3.81
C PRO A 69 5.95 6.08 -3.32
N LYS A 70 6.09 7.04 -4.24
CA LYS A 70 5.93 8.47 -3.93
C LYS A 70 4.55 8.76 -3.33
N TRP A 71 3.49 8.19 -3.90
CA TRP A 71 2.14 8.47 -3.44
C TRP A 71 1.86 7.82 -2.08
N LEU A 72 2.37 6.60 -1.88
CA LEU A 72 2.35 5.92 -0.58
C LEU A 72 3.09 6.74 0.49
N TYR A 73 4.20 7.38 0.13
CA TYR A 73 4.98 8.20 1.05
C TYR A 73 4.28 9.51 1.40
N ASP A 74 3.74 10.22 0.40
CA ASP A 74 3.16 11.55 0.59
C ASP A 74 1.80 11.50 1.32
N GLU A 75 0.96 10.50 1.04
CA GLU A 75 -0.38 10.38 1.64
C GLU A 75 -0.42 9.38 2.80
N GLY A 76 0.65 8.61 3.00
CA GLY A 76 0.75 7.67 4.12
C GLY A 76 0.95 8.40 5.44
N GLU A 77 0.19 8.00 6.44
CA GLU A 77 0.33 8.47 7.81
C GLU A 77 1.58 7.88 8.45
N ASN A 78 2.34 8.67 9.21
CA ASN A 78 3.53 8.17 9.91
C ASN A 78 3.13 7.09 10.92
N TYR A 79 3.84 5.97 10.90
CA TYR A 79 3.69 4.94 11.92
C TYR A 79 4.62 5.26 13.10
N GLU A 80 4.05 5.81 14.16
CA GLU A 80 4.74 6.00 15.44
C GLU A 80 4.47 4.77 16.33
N VAL A 81 5.55 4.19 16.88
CA VAL A 81 5.51 3.08 17.84
C VAL A 81 5.40 3.60 19.25
#